data_AF-A0A7C9VL73-F1
#
_entry.id   AF-A0A7C9VL73-F1
#
_cell.length_a   1.000
_cell.length_b   1.000
_cell.length_c   1.000
_cell.angle_alpha   90.00
_cell.angle_beta   90.00
_cell.angle_gamma   90.00
#
_symmetry.space_group_name_H-M   'P 1'
#
loop_
_entity.id
_entity.type
_entity.pdbx_description
1 polymer ?
#
loop_
_entity_poly.entity_id
_entity_poly.type
_entity_poly.pdbx_seq_one_letter_code
_entity_poly.pdbx_strand_id
1 'polypeptide(L)'
;MSEHHDHEPDHAASPTDHVLSELQLYGYRPFADDPDPRELPDGNQVAGAIADIFDALISTLEDTRLEPDLDDLLWSTVNLFHRATQRIERELDDNEQAQRRSQREQD
;
A
#
# COMPACT_ATOMS: atom_id res chain seq x y z
N MET A 1 34.65 27.93 34.43
CA MET A 1 35.22 27.45 33.16
C MET A 1 35.55 25.98 33.30
N SER A 2 34.78 25.12 32.64
CA SER A 2 35.28 24.05 31.76
C SER A 2 34.06 23.32 31.22
N GLU A 3 33.68 23.71 29.99
CA GLU A 3 32.70 23.03 29.17
C GLU A 3 33.31 21.67 28.78
N HIS A 4 32.90 20.60 29.45
CA HIS A 4 33.08 19.26 28.89
C HIS A 4 31.98 19.06 27.85
N HIS A 5 32.29 19.44 26.60
CA HIS A 5 31.59 18.91 25.44
C HIS A 5 31.93 17.41 25.38
N ASP A 6 31.15 16.60 26.10
CA ASP A 6 31.15 15.16 25.92
C ASP A 6 30.54 14.89 24.55
N HIS A 7 31.40 14.81 23.53
CA HIS A 7 31.00 14.46 22.19
C HIS A 7 30.69 12.96 22.18
N GLU A 8 29.42 12.62 22.28
CA GLU A 8 28.96 11.24 22.15
C GLU A 8 29.25 10.78 20.71
N PRO A 9 29.99 9.67 20.52
CA PRO A 9 30.32 9.20 19.19
C PRO A 9 29.06 8.76 18.44
N ASP A 10 28.99 9.04 17.12
CA ASP A 10 27.90 8.55 16.28
C ASP A 10 27.84 7.02 16.35
N HIS A 11 26.83 6.51 17.05
CA HIS A 11 26.60 5.09 17.15
C HIS A 11 26.02 4.58 15.83
N ALA A 12 26.84 3.86 15.06
CA ALA A 12 26.32 3.05 13.97
C ALA A 12 25.27 2.09 14.53
N ALA A 13 24.14 1.94 13.83
CA ALA A 13 23.03 1.11 14.26
C ALA A 13 23.53 -0.28 14.65
N SER A 14 23.11 -0.73 15.83
CA SER A 14 23.47 -2.04 16.34
C SER A 14 22.97 -3.13 15.38
N PRO A 15 23.66 -4.27 15.27
CA PRO A 15 23.12 -5.43 14.56
C PRO A 15 21.70 -5.80 15.02
N THR A 16 21.39 -5.61 16.31
CA THR A 16 20.03 -5.80 16.84
C THR A 16 19.05 -4.74 16.35
N ASP A 17 19.49 -3.48 16.24
CA ASP A 17 18.68 -2.36 15.75
C ASP A 17 18.34 -2.53 14.26
N HIS A 18 19.31 -3.02 13.48
CA HIS A 18 19.09 -3.43 12.09
C HIS A 18 18.09 -4.57 11.98
N VAL A 19 18.22 -5.62 12.79
CA VAL A 19 17.26 -6.74 12.81
C VAL A 19 15.86 -6.28 13.24
N LEU A 20 15.74 -5.37 14.21
CA LEU A 20 14.46 -4.82 14.64
C LEU A 20 13.83 -3.92 13.57
N SER A 21 14.65 -3.15 12.86
CA SER A 21 14.21 -2.33 11.72
C SER A 21 13.71 -3.19 10.57
N GLU A 22 14.43 -4.28 10.26
CA GLU A 22 13.99 -5.27 9.27
C GLU A 22 12.72 -6.01 9.72
N LEU A 23 12.58 -6.35 11.00
CA LEU A 23 11.35 -6.92 11.54
C LEU A 23 10.19 -5.91 11.59
N GLN A 24 10.47 -4.62 11.63
CA GLN A 24 9.42 -3.59 11.59
C GLN A 24 8.96 -3.31 10.16
N LEU A 25 9.87 -3.39 9.17
CA LEU A 25 9.54 -3.25 7.74
C LEU A 25 9.00 -4.56 7.11
N TYR A 26 9.54 -5.72 7.51
CA TYR A 26 9.30 -7.03 6.88
C TYR A 26 8.84 -8.11 7.87
N GLY A 27 8.77 -7.81 9.17
CA GLY A 27 8.48 -8.83 10.18
C GLY A 27 7.00 -9.17 10.34
N TYR A 28 6.83 -10.32 10.98
CA TYR A 28 5.59 -11.05 11.20
C TYR A 28 4.48 -10.20 11.87
N ARG A 29 3.29 -10.17 11.25
CA ARG A 29 2.05 -9.66 11.87
C ARG A 29 1.28 -10.83 12.48
N PRO A 30 1.02 -10.82 13.81
CA PRO A 30 0.21 -11.86 14.42
C PRO A 30 -1.17 -11.98 13.74
N PHE A 31 -1.57 -13.22 13.43
CA PHE A 31 -2.86 -13.63 12.83
C PHE A 31 -3.01 -13.48 11.31
N ALA A 32 -1.94 -13.20 10.57
CA ALA A 32 -1.88 -13.44 9.13
C ALA A 32 -0.86 -14.56 8.86
N ASP A 33 -1.11 -15.38 7.84
CA ASP A 33 -0.07 -16.23 7.24
C ASP A 33 1.20 -15.40 7.01
N ASP A 34 2.38 -16.04 7.05
CA ASP A 34 3.69 -15.40 6.88
C ASP A 34 3.67 -14.24 5.88
N PRO A 35 4.39 -13.13 6.14
CA PRO A 35 4.37 -11.96 5.26
C PRO A 35 4.67 -12.37 3.83
N ASP A 36 3.74 -12.06 2.92
CA ASP A 36 3.89 -12.40 1.51
C ASP A 36 5.20 -11.78 0.99
N PRO A 37 6.21 -12.60 0.60
CA PRO A 37 7.53 -12.10 0.28
C PRO A 37 7.57 -11.44 -1.11
N ARG A 38 6.46 -11.44 -1.86
CA ARG A 38 6.39 -10.83 -3.19
C ARG A 38 6.35 -9.31 -3.05
N GLU A 39 7.22 -8.64 -3.80
CA GLU A 39 7.21 -7.19 -3.91
C GLU A 39 5.92 -6.69 -4.55
N LEU A 40 5.47 -5.51 -4.13
CA LEU A 40 4.43 -4.79 -4.84
C LEU A 40 4.94 -4.37 -6.22
N PRO A 41 4.07 -4.30 -7.24
CA PRO A 41 4.46 -3.81 -8.55
C PRO A 41 4.91 -2.34 -8.49
N ASP A 42 5.83 -1.95 -9.38
CA ASP A 42 6.31 -0.57 -9.48
C ASP A 42 5.16 0.39 -9.82
N GLY A 43 5.03 1.47 -9.05
CA GLY A 43 3.90 2.40 -9.21
C GLY A 43 3.85 3.09 -10.57
N ASN A 44 5.01 3.42 -11.15
CA ASN A 44 5.05 4.03 -12.48
C ASN A 44 4.70 3.01 -13.57
N GLN A 45 5.16 1.76 -13.43
CA GLN A 45 4.78 0.67 -14.31
C GLN A 45 3.27 0.42 -14.28
N VAL A 46 2.65 0.42 -13.09
CA VAL A 46 1.20 0.29 -12.94
C VAL A 46 0.47 1.47 -13.58
N ALA A 47 0.94 2.70 -13.36
CA ALA A 47 0.34 3.89 -13.97
C ALA A 47 0.38 3.84 -15.51
N GLY A 48 1.51 3.39 -16.08
CA GLY A 48 1.65 3.17 -17.52
C GLY A 48 0.68 2.11 -18.04
N ALA A 49 0.60 0.95 -17.38
CA ALA A 49 -0.32 -0.11 -17.77
C ALA A 49 -1.81 0.33 -17.70
N ILE A 50 -2.15 1.17 -16.73
CA ILE A 50 -3.50 1.75 -16.64
C ILE A 50 -3.75 2.67 -17.84
N ALA A 51 -2.81 3.55 -18.19
CA ALA A 51 -2.93 4.39 -19.37
C ALA A 51 -3.12 3.57 -20.66
N ASP A 52 -2.35 2.49 -20.82
CA ASP A 52 -2.48 1.58 -21.98
C ASP A 52 -3.87 0.93 -22.07
N ILE A 53 -4.50 0.61 -20.92
CA ILE A 53 -5.87 0.09 -20.89
C ILE A 53 -6.87 1.15 -21.36
N PHE A 54 -6.74 2.39 -20.89
CA PHE A 54 -7.59 3.50 -21.35
C PHE A 54 -7.41 3.75 -22.85
N ASP A 55 -6.18 3.77 -23.33
CA ASP A 55 -5.87 3.97 -24.75
C ASP A 55 -6.45 2.84 -25.61
N ALA A 56 -6.39 1.59 -25.14
CA ALA A 56 -7.01 0.46 -25.82
C ALA A 56 -8.54 0.59 -25.91
N LEU A 57 -9.20 1.02 -24.82
CA LEU A 57 -10.65 1.26 -24.83
C LEU A 57 -11.01 2.39 -25.80
N ILE A 58 -10.32 3.52 -25.73
CA ILE A 58 -10.60 4.69 -26.57
C ILE A 58 -10.35 4.34 -28.05
N SER A 59 -9.16 3.88 -28.39
CA SER A 59 -8.77 3.63 -29.79
C SER A 59 -9.58 2.56 -30.51
N THR A 60 -10.24 1.66 -29.78
CA THR A 60 -11.05 0.58 -30.37
C THR A 60 -12.52 0.95 -30.54
N LEU A 61 -13.01 1.96 -29.80
CA LEU A 61 -14.42 2.34 -29.74
C LEU A 61 -14.69 3.72 -30.33
N GLU A 62 -13.71 4.62 -30.31
CA GLU A 62 -13.77 5.95 -30.95
C GLU A 62 -14.07 5.82 -32.44
N ASP A 63 -14.91 6.71 -32.98
CA ASP A 63 -15.37 6.71 -34.37
C ASP A 63 -16.13 5.44 -34.79
N THR A 64 -16.56 4.61 -33.83
CA THR A 64 -17.38 3.43 -34.09
C THR A 64 -18.84 3.64 -33.68
N ARG A 65 -19.70 2.70 -34.06
CA ARG A 65 -21.10 2.68 -33.59
C ARG A 65 -21.23 2.49 -32.08
N LEU A 66 -20.16 2.08 -31.39
CA LEU A 66 -20.13 1.86 -29.95
C LEU A 66 -19.56 3.05 -29.17
N GLU A 67 -19.11 4.11 -29.85
CA GLU A 67 -18.63 5.34 -29.21
C GLU A 67 -19.62 5.93 -28.18
N PRO A 68 -20.95 5.90 -28.38
CA PRO A 68 -21.88 6.40 -27.35
C PRO A 68 -21.80 5.68 -26.00
N ASP A 69 -21.28 4.45 -25.97
CA ASP A 69 -21.11 3.67 -24.74
C ASP A 69 -19.74 3.92 -24.06
N LEU A 70 -18.83 4.64 -24.73
CA LEU A 70 -17.45 4.81 -24.28
C LEU A 70 -17.35 5.54 -22.93
N ASP A 71 -18.11 6.63 -22.73
CA ASP A 71 -18.06 7.42 -21.50
C ASP A 71 -18.42 6.59 -20.25
N ASP A 72 -19.50 5.82 -20.33
CA ASP A 72 -19.95 4.92 -19.27
C ASP A 72 -18.94 3.79 -19.00
N LEU A 73 -18.25 3.29 -20.03
CA LEU A 73 -17.21 2.28 -19.90
C LEU A 73 -15.94 2.83 -19.22
N LEU A 74 -15.49 4.02 -19.61
CA LEU A 74 -14.35 4.69 -19.00
C LEU A 74 -14.64 5.02 -17.53
N TRP A 75 -15.82 5.54 -17.24
CA TRP A 75 -16.27 5.80 -15.87
C TRP A 75 -16.33 4.52 -15.04
N SER A 76 -16.89 3.44 -15.59
CA SER A 76 -16.97 2.15 -14.91
C SER A 76 -15.58 1.61 -14.56
N THR A 77 -14.58 1.84 -15.42
CA THR A 77 -13.19 1.44 -15.19
C THR A 77 -12.60 2.20 -13.99
N VAL A 78 -12.78 3.52 -13.90
CA VAL A 78 -12.37 4.33 -12.74
C VAL A 78 -13.09 3.92 -11.45
N ASN A 79 -14.37 3.59 -11.57
CA ASN A 79 -15.21 3.20 -10.44
C ASN A 79 -14.75 1.89 -9.77
N LEU A 80 -14.09 0.99 -10.52
CA LEU A 80 -13.49 -0.22 -9.94
C LEU A 80 -12.42 0.11 -8.89
N PHE A 81 -11.57 1.11 -9.17
CA PHE A 81 -10.54 1.55 -8.23
C PHE A 81 -11.13 2.18 -6.98
N HIS A 82 -12.15 3.03 -7.13
CA HIS A 82 -12.86 3.62 -5.99
C HIS A 82 -13.45 2.56 -5.05
N ARG A 83 -14.10 1.53 -5.62
CA ARG A 83 -14.66 0.42 -4.83
C ARG A 83 -13.58 -0.41 -4.14
N ALA A 84 -12.44 -0.64 -4.80
CA ALA A 84 -11.31 -1.35 -4.22
C ALA A 84 -10.73 -0.60 -3.02
N THR A 85 -10.51 0.71 -3.15
CA THR A 85 -10.04 1.58 -2.06
C THR A 85 -11.01 1.54 -0.87
N GLN A 86 -12.30 1.72 -1.11
CA GLN A 86 -13.33 1.65 -0.06
C GLN A 86 -13.42 0.28 0.64
N ARG A 87 -13.06 -0.81 -0.03
CA ARG A 87 -13.00 -2.13 0.59
C ARG A 87 -11.77 -2.24 1.50
N ILE A 88 -10.61 -1.84 1.00
CA ILE A 88 -9.35 -1.87 1.77
C ILE A 88 -9.45 -0.99 3.02
N GLU A 89 -10.03 0.22 2.90
CA GLU A 89 -10.26 1.10 4.05
C GLU A 89 -11.09 0.41 5.15
N ARG A 90 -12.20 -0.24 4.78
CA ARG A 90 -13.03 -0.98 5.74
C ARG A 90 -12.29 -2.16 6.37
N GLU A 91 -11.51 -2.90 5.59
CA GLU A 91 -10.70 -4.01 6.11
C GLU A 91 -9.63 -3.52 7.11
N LEU A 92 -9.03 -2.35 6.87
CA LEU A 92 -8.09 -1.71 7.80
C LEU A 92 -8.79 -1.26 9.09
N ASP A 93 -9.96 -0.63 8.97
CA ASP A 93 -10.76 -0.19 10.14
C ASP A 93 -11.19 -1.39 11.01
N ASP A 94 -11.62 -2.48 10.39
CA ASP A 94 -12.01 -3.71 11.09
C ASP A 94 -10.80 -4.35 11.79
N ASN A 95 -9.63 -4.36 11.12
CA ASN A 95 -8.38 -4.86 11.69
C ASN A 95 -7.95 -4.03 12.91
N GLU A 96 -8.00 -2.71 12.81
CA GLU A 96 -7.65 -1.81 13.91
C GLU A 96 -8.56 -2.06 15.14
N GLN A 97 -9.87 -2.21 14.92
CA GLN A 97 -10.81 -2.51 16.00
C GLN A 97 -10.57 -3.89 16.63
N ALA A 98 -10.21 -4.90 15.84
CA ALA A 98 -9.84 -6.22 16.35
C ALA A 98 -8.58 -6.16 17.22
N GLN A 99 -7.54 -5.43 16.77
CA GLN A 99 -6.31 -5.24 17.55
C GLN A 99 -6.57 -4.54 18.88
N ARG A 100 -7.36 -3.45 18.88
CA ARG A 100 -7.72 -2.71 20.10
C ARG A 100 -8.51 -3.58 21.09
N ARG A 101 -9.38 -4.47 20.62
CA ARG A 101 -10.11 -5.42 21.49
C ARG A 101 -9.16 -6.44 22.10
N SER A 102 -8.29 -7.04 21.28
CA SER A 102 -7.33 -8.05 21.74
C SER A 102 -6.37 -7.52 22.81
N GLN A 103 -5.91 -6.26 22.68
CA GLN A 103 -5.06 -5.62 23.71
C GLN A 103 -5.80 -5.49 25.05
N ARG A 104 -7.06 -5.02 25.04
CA ARG A 104 -7.86 -4.86 26.25
C ARG A 104 -8.21 -6.17 26.97
N GLU A 105 -8.23 -7.29 26.24
CA GLU A 105 -8.49 -8.62 26.81
C GLU A 105 -7.23 -9.23 27.44
N GLN A 106 -6.04 -8.68 27.15
CA GLN A 106 -4.75 -9.12 27.71
C GLN A 106 -4.30 -8.28 28.91
N ASP A 107 -4.81 -7.06 29.07
CA ASP A 107 -4.61 -6.17 30.23
C ASP A 107 -5.57 -6.50 31.40
#